data_AF-A0A7X7K2E3-F1
#
_entry.id   AF-A0A7X7K2E3-F1
#
_cell.length_a   1.000
_cell.length_b   1.000
_cell.length_c   1.000
_cell.angle_alpha   90.00
_cell.angle_beta   90.00
_cell.angle_gamma   90.00
#
_symmetry.space_group_name_H-M   'P 1'
#
loop_
_entity.id
_entity.type
_entity.pdbx_description
1 polymer ?
#
loop_
_entity_poly.entity_id
_entity_poly.type
_entity_poly.pdbx_seq_one_letter_code
_entity_poly.pdbx_strand_id
1 'polypeptide(L)'
;MTNRGQESGTVSIPVAAQRAGLSVYTVRRYVRVGLVEAPLREDQLAEVRRIRRLTEMGINLAGVEVILAMRRRIESLQGEIARLERLLQQAEEE
;
A
#
# COMPACT_ATOMS: atom_id res chain seq x y z
N MET A 1 -28.13 -17.56 3.43
CA MET A 1 -27.23 -16.43 3.75
C MET A 1 -25.85 -16.84 3.30
N THR A 2 -25.55 -16.61 2.02
CA THR A 2 -24.34 -17.14 1.35
C THR A 2 -23.22 -16.11 1.40
N ASN A 3 -22.11 -16.60 1.95
CA ASN A 3 -20.78 -16.02 2.05
C ASN A 3 -20.36 -15.28 0.77
N ARG A 4 -20.41 -13.94 0.76
CA ARG A 4 -19.68 -13.13 -0.24
C ARG A 4 -18.21 -13.15 0.17
N GLY A 5 -17.50 -14.17 -0.29
CA GLY A 5 -16.05 -14.12 -0.37
C GLY A 5 -15.67 -12.78 -1.01
N GLN A 6 -14.77 -12.08 -0.34
CA GLN A 6 -14.27 -10.78 -0.74
C GLN A 6 -13.75 -10.87 -2.18
N GLU A 7 -14.54 -10.38 -3.14
CA GLU A 7 -13.99 -9.95 -4.42
C GLU A 7 -12.97 -8.88 -4.06
N SER A 8 -11.68 -9.21 -4.15
CA SER A 8 -10.62 -8.19 -4.21
C SER A 8 -10.81 -7.46 -5.52
N GLY A 9 -11.81 -6.57 -5.55
CA GLY A 9 -12.28 -5.91 -6.74
C GLY A 9 -11.13 -5.12 -7.34
N THR A 10 -10.76 -5.46 -8.56
CA THR A 10 -9.85 -4.64 -9.34
C THR A 10 -10.54 -3.31 -9.64
N VAL A 11 -9.91 -2.22 -9.25
CA VAL A 11 -10.30 -0.85 -9.52
C VAL A 11 -9.56 -0.36 -10.76
N SER A 12 -10.32 0.12 -11.74
CA SER A 12 -9.73 0.73 -12.94
C SER A 12 -9.01 2.04 -12.59
N ILE A 13 -8.00 2.42 -13.38
CA ILE A 13 -7.22 3.65 -13.16
C ILE A 13 -8.12 4.90 -13.04
N PRO A 14 -9.15 5.12 -13.89
CA PRO A 14 -10.02 6.28 -13.75
C PRO A 14 -10.79 6.31 -12.41
N VAL A 15 -11.32 5.16 -11.98
CA VAL A 15 -12.05 5.05 -10.71
C VAL A 15 -11.10 5.26 -9.53
N ALA A 16 -9.89 4.70 -9.59
CA ALA A 16 -8.89 4.90 -8.56
C ALA A 16 -8.45 6.37 -8.45
N ALA A 17 -8.28 7.04 -9.60
CA ALA A 17 -7.97 8.47 -9.65
C ALA A 17 -9.06 9.32 -8.99
N GLN A 18 -10.33 9.08 -9.34
CA GLN A 18 -11.47 9.74 -8.72
C GLN A 18 -11.49 9.54 -7.20
N ARG A 19 -11.37 8.28 -6.73
CA ARG A 19 -11.41 7.94 -5.30
C ARG A 19 -10.21 8.47 -4.50
N ALA A 20 -9.06 8.66 -5.15
CA ALA A 20 -7.86 9.22 -4.54
C ALA A 20 -7.78 10.75 -4.63
N GLY A 21 -8.71 11.40 -5.33
CA GLY A 21 -8.65 12.83 -5.62
C GLY A 21 -7.42 13.21 -6.45
N LEU A 22 -7.07 12.38 -7.44
CA LEU A 22 -5.94 12.55 -8.34
C LEU A 22 -6.42 12.64 -9.80
N SER A 23 -5.59 13.22 -10.66
CA SER A 23 -5.81 13.10 -12.10
C SER A 23 -5.51 11.67 -12.59
N VAL A 24 -6.19 11.23 -13.64
CA VAL A 24 -5.90 9.94 -14.31
C VAL A 24 -4.44 9.88 -14.77
N TYR A 25 -3.92 11.00 -15.27
CA TYR A 25 -2.52 11.12 -15.67
C TYR A 25 -1.56 10.84 -14.51
N THR A 26 -1.83 11.39 -13.32
CA THR A 26 -1.01 11.19 -12.12
C THR A 26 -0.98 9.72 -11.70
N VAL A 27 -2.14 9.05 -11.66
CA VAL A 27 -2.19 7.61 -11.33
C VAL A 27 -1.47 6.76 -12.37
N ARG A 28 -1.64 7.06 -13.68
CA ARG A 28 -0.87 6.38 -14.74
C ARG A 28 0.63 6.59 -14.58
N ARG A 29 1.05 7.79 -14.17
CA ARG A 29 2.46 8.07 -13.90
C ARG A 29 2.98 7.20 -12.76
N TYR A 30 2.23 7.05 -11.66
CA TYR A 30 2.61 6.17 -10.55
C TYR A 30 2.75 4.72 -10.98
N VAL A 31 1.84 4.21 -11.82
CA VAL A 31 1.94 2.85 -12.39
C VAL A 31 3.20 2.72 -13.25
N ARG A 32 3.45 3.68 -14.14
CA ARG A 32 4.60 3.64 -15.05
C ARG A 32 5.94 3.61 -14.32
N VAL A 33 6.05 4.33 -13.21
CA VAL A 33 7.28 4.35 -12.39
C VAL A 33 7.34 3.21 -11.36
N GLY A 34 6.39 2.28 -11.37
CA GLY A 34 6.39 1.11 -10.48
C GLY A 34 6.00 1.39 -9.03
N LEU A 35 5.46 2.57 -8.72
CA LEU A 35 5.02 2.90 -7.35
C LEU A 35 3.75 2.13 -6.94
N VAL A 36 2.91 1.77 -7.91
CA VAL A 36 1.73 0.91 -7.75
C VAL A 36 1.59 0.04 -8.99
N GLU A 37 0.94 -1.11 -8.85
CA GLU A 37 0.70 -2.03 -9.96
C GLU A 37 -0.75 -1.91 -10.47
N ALA A 38 -0.94 -2.10 -11.78
CA ALA A 38 -2.26 -2.17 -12.40
C ALA A 38 -2.59 -3.63 -12.78
N PRO A 39 -3.87 -4.06 -12.73
CA PRO A 39 -5.02 -3.29 -12.27
C PRO A 39 -4.94 -3.02 -10.75
N LEU A 40 -5.33 -1.81 -10.33
CA LEU A 40 -5.24 -1.46 -8.92
C LEU A 40 -6.26 -2.31 -8.15
N ARG A 41 -5.94 -2.67 -6.93
CA ARG A 41 -6.86 -3.31 -6.01
C ARG A 41 -7.39 -2.31 -4.99
N GLU A 42 -8.52 -2.62 -4.35
CA GLU A 42 -9.11 -1.74 -3.34
C GLU A 42 -8.14 -1.43 -2.18
N ASP A 43 -7.35 -2.42 -1.74
CA ASP A 43 -6.32 -2.28 -0.70
C ASP A 43 -5.17 -1.33 -1.12
N GLN A 44 -4.88 -1.24 -2.42
CA GLN A 44 -3.85 -0.34 -2.97
C GLN A 44 -4.28 1.13 -2.99
N LEU A 45 -5.56 1.46 -2.86
CA LEU A 45 -6.02 2.87 -2.83
C LEU A 45 -5.45 3.64 -1.64
N ALA A 46 -5.22 2.96 -0.51
CA ALA A 46 -4.54 3.57 0.64
C ALA A 46 -3.11 4.00 0.29
N GLU A 47 -2.40 3.19 -0.51
CA GLU A 47 -1.05 3.49 -0.99
C GLU A 47 -1.03 4.64 -1.99
N VAL A 48 -1.99 4.69 -2.92
CA VAL A 48 -2.15 5.81 -3.86
C VAL A 48 -2.36 7.13 -3.11
N ARG A 49 -3.20 7.13 -2.07
CA ARG A 49 -3.40 8.31 -1.21
C ARG A 49 -2.15 8.68 -0.43
N ARG A 50 -1.33 7.70 -0.02
CA ARG A 50 -0.06 7.94 0.66
C ARG A 50 0.96 8.59 -0.27
N ILE A 51 1.12 8.05 -1.49
CA ILE A 51 1.98 8.63 -2.53
C ILE A 51 1.59 10.09 -2.78
N ARG A 52 0.28 10.37 -2.93
CA ARG A 52 -0.24 11.73 -3.08
C ARG A 52 0.21 12.66 -1.95
N ARG A 53 0.05 12.27 -0.69
CA ARG A 53 0.47 13.11 0.45
C ARG A 53 1.97 13.38 0.45
N LEU A 54 2.78 12.39 0.11
CA LEU A 54 4.24 12.56 0.00
C LEU A 54 4.60 13.55 -1.11
N THR A 55 3.95 13.46 -2.28
CA THR A 55 4.19 14.40 -3.38
C THR A 55 3.67 15.81 -3.09
N GLU A 56 2.56 15.95 -2.36
CA GLU A 56 2.06 17.25 -1.85
C GLU A 56 3.04 17.91 -0.86
N MET A 57 3.84 17.14 -0.14
CA MET A 57 4.94 17.64 0.70
C MET A 57 6.21 18.02 -0.08
N GLY A 58 6.16 18.02 -1.41
CA GLY A 58 7.30 18.39 -2.27
C GLY A 58 8.30 17.25 -2.50
N ILE A 59 8.00 16.02 -2.06
CA ILE A 59 8.86 14.86 -2.29
C ILE A 59 8.71 14.39 -3.75
N ASN A 60 9.82 14.22 -4.44
CA ASN A 60 9.83 13.71 -5.80
C ASN A 60 9.53 12.19 -5.85
N LEU A 61 9.20 11.65 -7.03
CA LEU A 61 8.79 10.24 -7.13
C LEU A 61 9.87 9.23 -6.75
N ALA A 62 11.15 9.55 -6.97
CA ALA A 62 12.26 8.69 -6.54
C ALA A 62 12.38 8.65 -5.00
N GLY A 63 12.21 9.80 -4.36
CA GLY A 63 12.13 9.90 -2.90
C GLY A 63 10.93 9.15 -2.34
N VAL A 64 9.77 9.23 -3.01
CA VAL A 64 8.60 8.43 -2.64
C VAL A 64 8.90 6.95 -2.70
N GLU A 65 9.50 6.46 -3.80
CA GLU A 65 9.84 5.05 -3.98
C GLU A 65 10.69 4.53 -2.81
N VAL A 66 11.75 5.27 -2.48
CA VAL A 66 12.67 4.96 -1.38
C VAL A 66 11.94 4.94 -0.03
N ILE A 67 11.06 5.93 0.24
CA ILE A 67 10.24 5.97 1.47
C ILE A 67 9.30 4.77 1.55
N LEU A 68 8.64 4.40 0.46
CA LEU A 68 7.73 3.26 0.45
C LEU A 68 8.49 1.94 0.64
N ALA A 69 9.67 1.79 0.03
CA ALA A 69 10.53 0.63 0.24
C ALA A 69 10.98 0.52 1.69
N MET A 70 11.45 1.63 2.29
CA MET A 70 11.82 1.68 3.71
C MET A 70 10.63 1.33 4.61
N ARG A 71 9.44 1.88 4.33
CA ARG A 71 8.23 1.56 5.09
C ARG A 71 7.87 0.07 5.03
N ARG A 72 7.88 -0.54 3.84
CA ARG A 72 7.62 -1.99 3.69
C ARG A 72 8.62 -2.82 4.48
N ARG A 73 9.89 -2.40 4.51
CA ARG A 73 10.93 -3.05 5.32
C ARG A 73 10.63 -2.94 6.82
N ILE A 74 10.23 -1.76 7.29
CA ILE A 74 9.83 -1.54 8.70
C ILE A 74 8.62 -2.40 9.05
N GLU A 75 7.57 -2.41 8.23
CA GLU A 75 6.36 -3.22 8.46
C GLU A 75 6.70 -4.72 8.53
N SER A 76 7.60 -5.19 7.66
CA SER A 76 8.10 -6.57 7.70
C SER A 76 8.85 -6.88 9.00
N LEU A 77 9.72 -5.98 9.46
CA LEU A 77 10.50 -6.15 10.69
C LEU A 77 9.60 -6.13 11.93
N GLN A 78 8.60 -5.22 11.96
CA GLN A 78 7.61 -5.17 13.02
C GLN A 78 6.78 -6.47 13.08
N GLY A 79 6.42 -7.03 11.92
CA GLY A 79 5.73 -8.32 11.86
C GLY A 79 6.58 -9.49 12.39
N GLU A 80 7.89 -9.46 12.12
CA GLU A 80 8.84 -10.45 12.66
C GLU A 80 8.99 -10.33 14.18
N ILE A 81 9.13 -9.11 14.70
CA ILE A 81 9.17 -8.84 16.15
C ILE A 81 7.90 -9.39 16.82
N ALA A 82 6.71 -9.04 16.31
CA ALA A 82 5.45 -9.53 16.86
C ALA A 82 5.27 -11.06 16.75
N ARG A 83 5.95 -11.70 15.79
CA ARG A 83 6.00 -13.18 15.73
C ARG A 83 6.90 -13.73 16.83
N LEU A 84 8.09 -13.16 17.02
CA LEU A 84 9.05 -13.59 18.02
C LEU A 84 8.52 -13.39 19.44
N GLU A 85 7.87 -12.26 19.73
CA GLU A 85 7.24 -11.98 21.02
C GLU A 85 6.19 -13.04 21.38
N ARG A 86 5.34 -13.45 20.40
CA ARG A 86 4.36 -14.52 20.60
C ARG A 86 5.00 -15.88 20.88
N LEU A 87 6.11 -16.19 20.22
CA LEU A 87 6.83 -17.45 20.45
C LEU A 87 7.50 -17.47 21.84
N LEU A 88 8.07 -16.34 22.27
CA LEU A 88 8.63 -16.21 23.61
C LEU A 88 7.56 -16.40 24.68
N GLN A 89 6.40 -15.73 24.53
CA GLN A 89 5.29 -15.87 25.46
C GLN A 89 4.81 -17.33 25.55
N GLN A 90 4.69 -18.03 24.41
CA GLN A 90 4.31 -19.45 24.40
C GLN A 90 5.31 -20.34 25.12
N ALA A 91 6.61 -20.06 24.98
CA ALA A 91 7.67 -20.82 25.65
C ALA A 91 7.78 -20.52 27.15
N GLU A 92 7.31 -19.35 27.62
CA GLU A 92 7.24 -19.01 29.04
C GLU A 92 6.00 -19.60 29.73
N GLU A 93 4.95 -19.92 28.96
CA GLU A 93 3.71 -20.54 29.46
C GLU A 93 3.80 -22.08 29.56
N GLU A 94 4.83 -22.70 28.99
CA GLU A 94 5.16 -24.15 29.07
C GLU A 94 6.13 -24.46 30.22
#